data_AF-A0A6G3WR36-F1
#
_entry.id   AF-A0A6G3WR36-F1
#
_cell.length_a   1.000
_cell.length_b   1.000
_cell.length_c   1.000
_cell.angle_alpha   90.00
_cell.angle_beta   90.00
_cell.angle_gamma   90.00
#
_symmetry.space_group_name_H-M   'P 1'
#
loop_
_entity.id
_entity.type
_entity.pdbx_description
1 polymer ?
#
loop_
_entity_poly.entity_id
_entity_poly.type
_entity_poly.pdbx_seq_one_letter_code
_entity_poly.pdbx_strand_id
1 'polypeptide(L)' 'LRVPRLIGGDAEVRESFDDATGRFRIRVAVTNRRFGPLFGYEGTFRARYVDALRHGVRAGLRPVREEA' A
#
# COMPACT_ATOMS: atom_id res chain seq x y z
N LEU A 1 -10.11 -13.79 8.49
CA LEU A 1 -9.10 -14.46 9.34
C LEU A 1 -8.83 -13.55 10.54
N ARG A 2 -9.13 -14.01 11.76
CA ARG A 2 -8.81 -13.24 12.98
C ARG A 2 -7.40 -13.61 13.44
N VAL A 3 -6.49 -12.67 13.34
CA VAL A 3 -5.12 -12.84 13.83
C VAL A 3 -5.11 -12.59 15.34
N PRO A 4 -4.52 -13.48 16.16
CA PRO A 4 -4.42 -13.26 17.61
C PRO A 4 -3.79 -11.90 17.93
N ARG A 5 -4.34 -11.14 18.87
CA ARG A 5 -3.83 -9.80 19.28
C ARG A 5 -2.37 -9.83 19.74
N LEU A 6 -1.83 -11.00 20.11
CA LEU A 6 -0.43 -11.18 20.47
C LEU A 6 0.52 -11.07 19.27
N ILE A 7 0.03 -11.43 18.07
CA ILE A 7 0.75 -11.48 16.79
C ILE A 7 0.32 -10.31 15.88
N GLY A 8 -0.70 -9.54 16.28
CA GLY A 8 -1.04 -8.28 15.64
C GLY A 8 0.16 -7.35 15.70
N GLY A 9 0.77 -7.09 14.54
CA GLY A 9 1.85 -6.13 14.39
C GLY A 9 1.34 -4.88 13.69
N ASP A 10 1.93 -3.74 14.02
CA ASP A 10 1.80 -2.51 13.27
C ASP A 10 2.61 -2.64 11.98
N ALA A 11 1.94 -2.48 10.84
CA ALA A 11 2.56 -2.51 9.53
C ALA A 11 2.79 -1.08 9.05
N GLU A 12 4.05 -0.67 8.96
CA GLU A 12 4.45 0.55 8.30
C GLU A 12 4.73 0.25 6.82
N VAL A 13 4.03 0.97 5.94
CA VAL A 13 4.23 0.91 4.49
C VAL A 13 4.75 2.26 4.03
N ARG A 14 5.89 2.25 3.34
CA ARG A 14 6.43 3.44 2.68
C ARG A 14 6.61 3.17 1.20
N GLU A 15 6.01 4.05 0.41
CA GLU A 15 6.06 4.01 -1.04
C GLU A 15 6.64 5.32 -1.58
N SER A 16 7.51 5.23 -2.57
CA SER A 16 8.07 6.38 -3.27
C SER A 16 8.27 6.08 -4.74
N PHE A 17 8.14 7.10 -5.59
CA PHE A 17 8.50 6.96 -7.00
C PHE A 17 10.00 7.23 -7.20
N ASP A 18 10.64 6.41 -8.03
CA ASP A 18 12.04 6.53 -8.40
C ASP A 18 12.10 6.92 -9.88
N ASP A 19 12.36 8.21 -10.15
CA ASP A 19 12.39 8.79 -11.49
C ASP A 19 13.50 8.21 -12.38
N ALA A 20 14.63 7.78 -11.79
CA ALA A 20 15.74 7.21 -12.55
C ALA A 20 15.40 5.84 -13.15
N THR A 21 14.59 5.06 -12.45
CA THR A 21 14.18 3.71 -12.89
C THR A 21 12.75 3.64 -13.44
N GLY A 22 11.96 4.70 -13.27
CA GLY A 22 10.55 4.77 -13.64
C GLY A 22 9.71 3.72 -12.92
N ARG A 23 9.99 3.48 -11.64
CA ARG A 23 9.34 2.44 -10.81
C ARG A 23 8.96 2.99 -9.45
N PHE A 24 7.91 2.40 -8.88
CA PHE A 24 7.61 2.60 -7.46
C PHE A 24 8.49 1.68 -6.64
N ARG A 25 9.07 2.21 -5.58
CA ARG A 25 9.74 1.47 -4.52
C ARG A 25 8.76 1.31 -3.36
N ILE A 26 8.67 0.09 -2.84
CA ILE A 26 7.84 -0.22 -1.68
C ILE A 26 8.72 -0.85 -0.60
N ARG A 27 8.51 -0.40 0.63
CA ARG A 27 9.07 -0.98 1.84
C ARG A 27 7.94 -1.24 2.81
N VAL A 28 7.87 -2.47 3.29
CA VAL A 28 6.92 -2.88 4.33
C VAL A 28 7.71 -3.38 5.53
N ALA A 29 7.42 -2.82 6.69
CA ALA A 29 7.97 -3.27 7.96
C ALA A 29 6.82 -3.59 8.91
N VAL A 30 6.75 -4.83 9.39
CA VAL A 30 5.77 -5.25 10.39
C VAL A 30 6.49 -5.41 11.72
N THR A 31 6.04 -4.65 12.72
CA THR A 31 6.61 -4.64 14.06
C THR A 31 5.55 -4.97 15.09
N ASN A 32 5.93 -5.59 16.19
CA ASN A 32 5.06 -5.86 17.31
C ASN A 32 5.68 -5.30 18.59
N ARG A 33 4.90 -4.60 19.39
CA ARG A 33 5.38 -3.96 20.62
C ARG A 33 6.07 -4.91 21.61
N ARG A 34 5.73 -6.21 21.59
CA ARG A 34 6.32 -7.21 22.50
C ARG A 34 7.52 -7.95 21.91
N PHE A 35 7.51 -8.20 20.60
CA PHE A 35 8.50 -9.07 19.94
C PHE A 35 9.46 -8.31 19.01
N GLY A 36 9.27 -7.01 18.80
CA GLY A 36 10.07 -6.23 17.87
C GLY A 36 9.68 -6.50 16.40
N PRO A 37 10.62 -6.42 15.44
CA PRO A 37 10.34 -6.68 14.03
C PRO A 37 9.87 -8.12 13.82
N LEU A 38 8.70 -8.29 13.20
CA LEU A 38 8.16 -9.61 12.86
C LEU A 38 8.61 -10.06 11.47
N PHE A 39 8.42 -9.20 10.47
CA PHE A 39 8.85 -9.44 9.09
C PHE A 39 8.80 -8.13 8.29
N GLY A 40 9.44 -8.12 7.13
CA GLY A 40 9.37 -7.01 6.20
C GLY A 40 9.79 -7.43 4.81
N TYR A 41 9.45 -6.63 3.81
CA TYR A 41 9.95 -6.83 2.46
C TYR A 41 10.18 -5.49 1.77
N GLU A 42 11.07 -5.55 0.79
CA GLU A 42 11.36 -4.43 -0.10
C GLU A 42 11.21 -4.91 -1.54
N GLY A 43 10.75 -4.01 -2.40
CA GLY A 43 10.52 -4.36 -3.78
C GLY A 43 10.27 -3.15 -4.66
N THR A 44 10.07 -3.43 -5.94
CA THR A 44 9.63 -2.44 -6.91
C THR A 44 8.48 -2.96 -7.74
N PHE A 45 7.60 -2.06 -8.15
CA PHE A 45 6.51 -2.39 -9.06
C PHE A 45 6.27 -1.25 -10.06
N ARG A 46 5.49 -1.56 -11.09
CA ARG A 46 4.95 -0.58 -12.04
C ARG A 46 3.44 -0.58 -11.94
N ALA A 47 2.86 0.61 -11.87
CA ALA A 47 1.42 0.77 -12.00
C ALA A 47 1.05 0.92 -13.48
N ARG A 48 -0.02 0.26 -13.91
CA ARG A 48 -0.66 0.56 -15.19
C ARG A 48 -1.86 1.45 -14.91
N TYR A 49 -1.84 2.65 -15.47
CA TYR A 49 -2.97 3.57 -15.42
C TYR A 49 -3.85 3.31 -16.63
N VAL A 50 -5.13 3.08 -16.36
CA VAL A 50 -6.15 2.89 -17.40
C VAL A 50 -7.05 4.10 -17.43
N ASP A 51 -7.49 4.47 -18.64
CA ASP A 51 -8.43 5.57 -18.81
C ASP A 51 -9.78 5.18 -18.19
N ALA A 52 -10.17 5.89 -17.13
CA ALA A 52 -11.39 5.62 -16.39
C ALA A 52 -12.67 5.90 -17.20
N LEU A 53 -12.63 6.85 -18.14
CA LEU A 53 -13.76 7.18 -19.00
C LEU A 53 -13.98 6.10 -20.05
N ARG A 54 -12.89 5.56 -20.60
CA ARG A 54 -12.93 4.52 -21.63
C ARG A 54 -13.27 3.14 -21.05
N HIS A 55 -12.75 2.81 -19.87
CA HIS A 55 -12.97 1.51 -19.24
C HIS A 55 -14.23 1.45 -18.36
N GLY A 56 -14.82 2.61 -18.05
CA GLY A 56 -15.92 2.72 -17.11
C GLY A 56 -15.44 2.55 -15.67
N VAL A 57 -15.98 3.37 -14.77
CA VAL A 57 -15.82 3.17 -13.33
C VAL A 57 -16.91 2.24 -12.81
N ARG A 58 -16.65 1.53 -11.71
CA ARG A 58 -17.65 0.66 -11.07
C ARG A 58 -18.91 1.47 -10.76
N ALA A 59 -20.08 0.95 -11.14
CA ALA A 59 -21.36 1.57 -10.78
C ALA A 59 -21.47 1.74 -9.26
N GLY A 60 -21.76 2.95 -8.81
CA GLY A 60 -21.85 3.31 -7.39
C GLY A 60 -20.54 3.79 -6.75
N LEU A 61 -19.44 3.91 -7.50
CA LEU A 61 -18.24 4.59 -7.02
C LEU A 61 -18.56 6.08 -6.83
N ARG A 62 -18.54 6.56 -5.59
CA ARG A 62 -18.68 7.99 -5.29
C ARG A 62 -17.27 8.59 -5.11
N PRO A 63 -16.92 9.67 -5.82
CA PRO A 63 -15.66 10.35 -5.55
C PRO A 63 -15.66 10.84 -4.10
N VAL A 64 -14.59 10.55 -3.37
CA VAL A 64 -14.38 11.12 -2.05
C VAL A 64 -14.10 12.61 -2.25
N ARG A 65 -14.85 13.46 -1.54
CA ARG A 65 -14.59 14.89 -1.55
C ARG A 65 -13.36 15.16 -0.70
N GLU A 66 -12.30 15.65 -1.32
CA GLU A 66 -11.09 16.11 -0.65
C GLU A 66 -11.32 17.57 -0.23
N GLU A 67 -11.42 17.85 1.07
CA GLU A 67 -11.39 19.23 1.60
C GLU A 67 -9.96 19.58 1.99
N ALA A 68 -9.53 20.77 1.56
CA ALA A 68 -8.23 21.36 1.85
C ALA A 68 -8.25 22.14 3.17
#